data_AF-A0A5J6F6P8-F1
#
_entry.id   AF-A0A5J6F6P8-F1
#
_cell.length_a   1.000
_cell.length_b   1.000
_cell.length_c   1.000
_cell.angle_alpha   90.00
_cell.angle_beta   90.00
_cell.angle_gamma   90.00
#
_symmetry.space_group_name_H-M   'P 1'
#
loop_
_entity.id
_entity.type
_entity.pdbx_description
1 polymer ?
#
loop_
_entity_poly.entity_id
_entity_poly.type
_entity_poly.pdbx_seq_one_letter_code
_entity_poly.pdbx_strand_id
1 'polypeptide(L)' 'MRIRLPRPRRRRPAPDPAVWSLSAIVPGTRWLPCHTTVCAHTTTRHTPHGTGYRCTACGTTKGDQP' A
#
# COMPACT_ATOMS: atom_id res chain seq x y z
N MET A 1 -15.56 -52.20 -37.09
CA MET A 1 -15.85 -50.78 -36.74
C MET A 1 -14.92 -50.35 -35.60
N ARG A 2 -14.10 -49.31 -35.75
CA ARG A 2 -13.24 -48.78 -34.67
C ARG A 2 -13.81 -47.44 -34.21
N ILE A 3 -14.35 -47.42 -33.00
CA ILE A 3 -14.91 -46.21 -32.37
C ILE A 3 -13.74 -45.33 -31.92
N ARG A 4 -13.61 -44.11 -32.47
CA ARG A 4 -12.64 -43.12 -31.99
C ARG A 4 -13.20 -42.42 -30.76
N LEU A 5 -12.56 -42.63 -29.61
CA LEU A 5 -12.89 -41.91 -28.38
C LEU A 5 -12.36 -40.47 -28.44
N PRO A 6 -13.13 -39.47 -27.99
CA PRO A 6 -12.70 -38.08 -27.94
C PRO A 6 -11.60 -37.89 -26.89
N ARG A 7 -10.59 -37.07 -27.23
CA ARG A 7 -9.51 -36.72 -26.30
C ARG A 7 -10.03 -35.78 -25.19
N PRO A 8 -9.66 -36.01 -23.93
CA PRO A 8 -10.08 -35.12 -22.83
C PRO A 8 -9.45 -33.74 -23.01
N ARG A 9 -10.27 -32.69 -22.92
CA ARG A 9 -9.80 -31.30 -22.89
C ARG A 9 -9.03 -31.07 -21.60
N ARG A 10 -7.75 -30.73 -21.69
CA ARG A 10 -6.96 -30.27 -20.55
C ARG A 10 -7.59 -28.98 -20.02
N ARG A 11 -8.07 -29.00 -18.77
CA ARG A 11 -8.49 -27.78 -18.08
C ARG A 11 -7.26 -26.93 -17.81
N ARG A 12 -7.26 -25.68 -18.28
CA ARG A 12 -6.23 -24.71 -17.92
C ARG A 12 -6.41 -24.37 -16.43
N PRO A 13 -5.35 -24.36 -15.62
CA PRO A 13 -5.43 -23.89 -14.25
C PRO A 13 -5.97 -22.46 -14.22
N ALA A 14 -6.85 -22.16 -13.26
CA ALA A 14 -7.28 -20.80 -13.04
C ALA A 14 -6.06 -19.93 -12.63
N PRO A 15 -6.00 -18.66 -13.05
CA PRO A 15 -4.98 -17.75 -12.53
C PRO A 15 -5.14 -17.63 -11.01
N ASP A 16 -4.00 -17.63 -10.31
CA ASP A 16 -3.93 -17.43 -8.87
C ASP A 16 -4.55 -16.06 -8.53
N PRO A 17 -5.47 -15.95 -7.56
CA PRO A 17 -6.00 -14.65 -7.15
C PRO A 17 -4.83 -13.77 -6.70
N ALA A 18 -4.64 -12.64 -7.40
CA ALA A 18 -3.60 -11.68 -7.06
C ALA A 18 -3.64 -11.36 -5.56
N VAL A 19 -2.58 -11.74 -4.84
CA VAL A 19 -2.46 -11.46 -3.41
C VAL A 19 -2.35 -9.95 -3.26
N TRP A 20 -3.40 -9.31 -2.77
CA TRP A 20 -3.34 -7.91 -2.35
C TRP A 20 -2.49 -7.81 -1.09
N SER A 21 -1.19 -7.54 -1.27
CA SER A 21 -0.34 -7.13 -0.16
C SER A 21 -0.74 -5.72 0.26
N LEU A 22 -1.60 -5.64 1.29
CA LEU A 22 -1.72 -4.41 2.06
C LEU A 22 -0.31 -4.10 2.57
N SER A 23 0.35 -3.08 2.01
CA SER A 23 1.61 -2.60 2.56
C SER A 23 1.32 -2.22 4.01
N ALA A 24 1.79 -3.06 4.95
CA ALA A 24 1.51 -2.87 6.36
C ALA A 24 1.93 -1.46 6.74
N ILE A 25 1.02 -0.72 7.37
CA ILE A 25 1.35 0.58 7.95
C ILE A 25 2.39 0.28 9.03
N VAL A 26 3.60 0.83 8.87
CA VAL A 26 4.70 0.60 9.81
C VAL A 26 4.25 1.10 11.19
N PRO A 27 4.40 0.31 12.26
CA PRO A 27 4.05 0.74 13.61
C PRO A 27 4.67 2.10 13.95
N GLY A 28 3.87 3.01 14.49
CA GLY A 28 4.27 4.40 14.76
C GLY A 28 4.02 5.37 13.60
N THR A 29 3.76 4.90 12.37
CA THR A 29 3.41 5.80 11.26
C THR A 29 1.93 6.17 11.28
N ARG A 30 1.64 7.45 10.99
CA ARG A 30 0.26 7.97 10.88
C ARG A 30 0.03 8.58 9.51
N TRP A 31 -1.16 8.38 8.96
CA TRP A 31 -1.62 9.09 7.76
C TRP A 31 -2.23 10.42 8.18
N LEU A 32 -1.62 11.52 7.76
CA LEU A 32 -2.02 12.86 8.14
C LEU A 32 -1.92 13.81 6.93
N PRO A 33 -2.71 14.89 6.88
CA PRO A 33 -2.47 15.96 5.92
C PRO A 33 -1.14 16.63 6.21
N CYS A 34 -0.39 16.92 5.15
CA CYS A 34 0.83 17.71 5.25
C CYS A 34 0.46 19.20 5.26
N HIS A 35 1.01 19.97 6.20
CA HIS A 35 0.74 21.40 6.33
C HIS A 35 1.47 22.30 5.32
N THR A 36 2.51 21.78 4.65
CA THR A 36 3.25 22.55 3.65
C THR A 36 2.59 22.41 2.28
N THR A 37 2.37 23.56 1.64
CA THR A 37 1.84 23.67 0.28
C THR A 37 2.78 23.10 -0.78
N VAL A 38 4.07 22.94 -0.46
CA VAL A 38 5.06 22.31 -1.36
C VAL A 38 4.79 20.80 -1.50
N CYS A 39 4.38 20.14 -0.41
CA CYS A 39 3.98 18.74 -0.47
C CYS A 39 2.52 18.59 -0.96
N ALA A 40 1.61 19.50 -0.58
CA ALA A 40 0.19 19.50 -0.94
C ALA A 40 -0.60 18.19 -0.73
N HIS A 41 0.00 17.17 -0.11
CA HIS A 41 -0.64 15.88 0.12
C HIS A 41 -1.74 16.04 1.18
N THR A 42 -2.97 15.81 0.74
CA THR A 42 -4.16 15.73 1.61
C THR A 42 -4.05 14.55 2.59
N THR A 43 -3.34 13.49 2.21
CA THR A 43 -3.07 12.33 3.06
C THR A 43 -1.69 11.74 2.76
N THR A 44 -0.76 11.80 3.71
CA THR A 44 0.60 11.23 3.58
C THR A 44 1.09 10.60 4.88
N ARG A 45 1.97 9.60 4.78
CA ARG A 45 2.58 8.97 5.95
C ARG A 45 3.50 9.95 6.68
N HIS A 46 3.42 9.93 8.00
CA HIS A 46 4.32 10.64 8.88
C HIS A 46 4.87 9.68 9.93
N THR A 47 6.12 9.85 10.32
CA THR A 47 6.77 9.13 11.42
C THR A 47 6.80 9.99 12.67
N PRO A 48 6.80 9.42 13.89
CA PRO A 48 6.98 10.20 15.12
C PRO A 48 8.33 10.92 15.10
N HIS A 49 8.36 12.16 15.58
CA HIS A 49 9.58 12.96 15.69
C HIS A 49 9.44 14.00 16.81
N GLY A 50 10.19 13.82 17.90
CA GLY A 50 10.05 14.67 19.09
C GLY A 50 8.66 14.55 19.69
N THR A 51 8.02 15.69 19.97
CA THR A 51 6.62 15.74 20.41
C THR A 51 5.61 15.72 19.25
N GLY A 52 6.11 15.77 18.01
CA GLY A 52 5.32 15.85 16.79
C GLY A 52 5.50 14.67 15.82
N TYR A 53 5.20 14.96 14.54
CA TYR A 53 5.23 14.00 13.43
C TYR A 53 5.94 14.60 12.22
N ARG A 54 6.86 13.85 11.63
CA ARG A 54 7.63 14.23 10.44
C ARG A 54 7.05 13.59 9.18
N CYS A 55 6.78 14.39 8.16
CA CYS A 55 6.31 13.93 6.85
C CYS A 55 7.36 13.06 6.15
N THR A 56 6.99 11.87 5.66
CA THR A 56 7.94 10.98 4.97
C THR A 56 8.27 11.43 3.54
N ALA A 57 7.51 12.38 2.98
CA ALA A 57 7.72 12.89 1.62
C ALA A 57 8.64 14.11 1.57
N CYS A 58 8.35 15.16 2.37
CA CYS A 58 9.13 16.41 2.39
C CYS A 58 9.90 16.64 3.69
N GLY A 59 9.78 15.77 4.69
CA GLY A 59 10.57 15.86 5.92
C GLY A 59 10.15 16.97 6.89
N THR A 60 9.08 17.72 6.61
CA THR A 60 8.58 18.77 7.50
C THR A 60 7.92 18.18 8.75
N THR A 61 8.19 18.77 9.91
CA THR A 61 7.66 18.34 11.21
C THR A 61 6.45 19.18 11.59
N LYS A 62 5.41 18.52 12.11
CA LYS A 62 4.19 19.18 12.61
C LYS A 62 3.83 18.69 14.00
N GLY A 63 3.15 19.54 14.77
CA GLY A 63 2.70 19.21 16.12
C GLY A 63 3.82 19.16 17.16
N ASP A 64 5.01 19.64 16.81
CA ASP A 64 6.05 19.91 17.81
C ASP A 64 5.64 21.20 18.53
N GLN A 65 5.22 21.10 19.78
CA GLN A 65 4.99 22.28 20.63
C GLN A 65 6.27 22.55 21.44
N PRO A 66 6.67 23.82 21.61
CA PRO A 66 7.84 24.19 22.42
C PRO A 66 7.67 23.83 23.90
#